data_AF-A0A1U9UW33-F1
#
_entry.id   AF-A0A1U9UW33-F1
#
_cell.length_a   1.000
_cell.length_b   1.000
_cell.length_c   1.000
_cell.angle_alpha   90.00
_cell.angle_beta   90.00
_cell.angle_gamma   90.00
#
_symmetry.space_group_name_H-M   'P 1'
#
loop_
_entity.id
_entity.type
_entity.pdbx_description
1 polymer ?
#
loop_
_entity_poly.entity_id
_entity_poly.type
_entity_poly.pdbx_seq_one_letter_code
_entity_poly.pdbx_strand_id
1 'polypeptide(L)'
;MSPAEVSLEKKAELLLNDPAALANHSVHAWQHLPRAEVDAIQLAALKRRFALLRDHVPVLKKLADAEGVTQLERLDDVVPLLFEHTVFKSYPPSLLERKSFGQINKWLGKLVTPEMAERIAGADVSGCQGLDDWFAAMDKAVPELRISHTSGTSGTVSFLPNSVREWEKAAAIRKLFVWGQEGRDMPDPDMHSIYPYFRKGYLSHVRANEFMVRALLPAEQNFHPAYPATLSSDMLHLGAKIRAAHARGTLDRLEISPELLQKKKAFDKQQAEMPQHLAAFFDEAATRLRGKRVYIGATWNLLHGMARAGLERGLERIFHPDSFITTTGGAKGVVQPEGWREEVLRFTGVSRLNETYAMSELVSGSNPRCEHGNFHFTHTVIPFVLDPETSKPLPREGRVTGRAAFYDLGADIHWGGFITGDEVTVEWDKPCACGRPSRYVTGGVQRYSEKNGGDDKITCAATEGSHREAMDFLNTIEQ
;
A
#
# COMPACT_ATOMS: atom_id res chain seq x y z
N MET A 1 -29.60 13.36 -13.93
CA MET A 1 -29.53 14.72 -13.32
C MET A 1 -29.14 15.69 -14.41
N SER A 2 -29.85 16.81 -14.58
CA SER A 2 -29.35 17.89 -15.46
C SER A 2 -28.01 18.40 -14.91
N PRO A 3 -27.04 18.80 -15.75
CA PRO A 3 -25.73 19.26 -15.31
C PRO A 3 -25.82 20.67 -14.73
N ALA A 4 -26.43 20.80 -13.55
CA ALA A 4 -26.00 21.83 -12.61
C ALA A 4 -24.61 21.38 -12.14
N GLU A 5 -23.59 22.20 -12.38
CA GLU A 5 -22.21 21.91 -11.99
C GLU A 5 -22.16 21.48 -10.52
N VAL A 6 -21.76 20.24 -10.28
CA VAL A 6 -21.58 19.72 -8.92
C VAL A 6 -20.61 20.66 -8.20
N SER A 7 -21.01 21.18 -7.03
CA SER A 7 -20.18 22.14 -6.30
C SER A 7 -18.82 21.55 -5.92
N LEU A 8 -17.83 22.41 -5.70
CA LEU A 8 -16.49 21.98 -5.28
C LEU A 8 -16.53 21.15 -4.00
N GLU A 9 -17.38 21.54 -3.04
CA GLU A 9 -17.57 20.85 -1.76
C GLU A 9 -18.11 19.44 -1.98
N LYS A 10 -19.05 19.28 -2.92
CA LYS A 10 -19.61 17.97 -3.23
C LYS A 10 -18.59 17.10 -3.97
N LYS A 11 -17.79 17.66 -4.88
CA LYS A 11 -16.69 16.93 -5.53
C LYS A 11 -15.62 16.49 -4.53
N ALA A 12 -15.27 17.32 -3.56
CA ALA A 12 -14.37 16.97 -2.47
C ALA A 12 -14.94 15.86 -1.58
N GLU A 13 -16.24 15.92 -1.24
CA GLU A 13 -16.92 14.85 -0.52
C GLU A 13 -16.88 13.52 -1.28
N LEU A 14 -17.11 13.55 -2.60
CA LEU A 14 -17.00 12.36 -3.45
C LEU A 14 -15.57 11.84 -3.47
N LEU A 15 -14.55 12.69 -3.67
CA LEU A 15 -13.16 12.24 -3.65
C LEU A 15 -12.78 11.52 -2.34
N LEU A 16 -13.28 12.00 -1.20
CA LEU A 16 -12.98 11.45 0.12
C LEU A 16 -13.72 10.12 0.45
N ASN A 17 -14.90 9.89 -0.16
CA ASN A 17 -15.83 8.84 0.29
C ASN A 17 -16.30 7.89 -0.82
N ASP A 18 -16.41 8.36 -2.05
CA ASP A 18 -16.80 7.59 -3.24
C ASP A 18 -16.09 8.17 -4.50
N PRO A 19 -14.78 7.94 -4.62
CA PRO A 19 -14.00 8.55 -5.68
C PRO A 19 -14.34 7.98 -7.07
N ALA A 20 -14.93 6.78 -7.15
CA ALA A 20 -15.44 6.25 -8.41
C ALA A 20 -16.65 7.05 -8.92
N ALA A 21 -17.55 7.46 -8.02
CA ALA A 21 -18.68 8.32 -8.37
C ALA A 21 -18.25 9.73 -8.83
N LEU A 22 -17.13 10.29 -8.34
CA LEU A 22 -16.59 11.56 -8.85
C LEU A 22 -16.35 11.50 -10.36
N ALA A 23 -15.94 10.35 -10.88
CA ALA A 23 -15.71 10.12 -12.30
C ALA A 23 -16.90 9.43 -13.00
N ASN A 24 -18.10 9.46 -12.41
CA ASN A 24 -19.28 8.75 -12.93
C ASN A 24 -19.02 7.27 -13.26
N HIS A 25 -18.13 6.63 -12.50
CA HIS A 25 -17.69 5.25 -12.73
C HIS A 25 -17.07 5.02 -14.12
N SER A 26 -16.42 6.04 -14.68
CA SER A 26 -15.71 5.96 -15.96
C SER A 26 -14.21 6.08 -15.76
N VAL A 27 -13.45 5.09 -16.23
CA VAL A 27 -11.97 5.13 -16.23
C VAL A 27 -11.46 6.27 -17.09
N HIS A 28 -12.12 6.55 -18.21
CA HIS A 28 -11.75 7.66 -19.08
C HIS A 28 -11.95 8.99 -18.36
N ALA A 29 -13.11 9.22 -17.73
CA ALA A 29 -13.36 10.43 -16.97
C ALA A 29 -12.37 10.57 -15.81
N TRP A 30 -12.09 9.48 -15.06
CA TRP A 30 -11.11 9.47 -14.00
C TRP A 30 -9.73 9.89 -14.49
N GLN A 31 -9.26 9.36 -15.63
CA GLN A 31 -7.94 9.70 -16.16
C GLN A 31 -7.84 11.11 -16.75
N HIS A 32 -8.97 11.77 -17.05
CA HIS A 32 -9.02 13.05 -17.78
C HIS A 32 -9.64 14.20 -16.99
N LEU A 33 -9.75 14.10 -15.67
CA LEU A 33 -10.12 15.25 -14.84
C LEU A 33 -9.12 16.41 -15.04
N PRO A 34 -9.60 17.65 -15.26
CA PRO A 34 -8.73 18.82 -15.46
C PRO A 34 -7.81 19.09 -14.25
N ARG A 35 -6.55 19.47 -14.49
CA ARG A 35 -5.56 19.74 -13.41
C ARG A 35 -6.05 20.75 -12.38
N ALA A 36 -6.53 21.90 -12.84
CA ALA A 36 -6.97 22.98 -11.97
C ALA A 36 -8.18 22.57 -11.12
N GLU A 37 -9.07 21.75 -11.68
CA GLU A 37 -10.19 21.19 -10.93
C GLU A 37 -9.71 20.20 -9.87
N VAL A 38 -8.81 19.28 -10.22
CA VAL A 38 -8.21 18.34 -9.27
C VAL A 38 -7.49 19.08 -8.14
N ASP A 39 -6.74 20.14 -8.42
CA ASP A 39 -6.06 20.95 -7.39
C ASP A 39 -7.06 21.56 -6.40
N ALA A 40 -8.14 22.15 -6.91
CA ALA A 40 -9.19 22.73 -6.08
C ALA A 40 -9.87 21.66 -5.22
N ILE A 41 -10.22 20.51 -5.81
CA ILE A 41 -10.87 19.40 -5.10
C ILE A 41 -9.92 18.85 -4.03
N GLN A 42 -8.66 18.62 -4.35
CA GLN A 42 -7.65 18.10 -3.43
C GLN A 42 -7.42 19.04 -2.26
N LEU A 43 -7.31 20.35 -2.49
CA LEU A 43 -7.18 21.33 -1.42
C LEU A 43 -8.41 21.34 -0.50
N ALA A 44 -9.62 21.37 -1.08
CA ALA A 44 -10.87 21.33 -0.30
C ALA A 44 -10.99 20.02 0.51
N ALA A 45 -10.63 18.88 -0.10
CA ALA A 45 -10.63 17.58 0.53
C ALA A 45 -9.60 17.49 1.67
N LEU A 46 -8.39 18.03 1.46
CA LEU A 46 -7.33 18.09 2.45
C LEU A 46 -7.74 18.95 3.66
N LYS A 47 -8.29 20.16 3.42
CA LYS A 47 -8.80 21.03 4.49
C LYS A 47 -9.86 20.30 5.34
N ARG A 48 -10.78 19.58 4.68
CA ARG A 48 -11.81 18.80 5.38
C ARG A 48 -11.22 17.64 6.18
N ARG A 49 -10.23 16.92 5.62
CA ARG A 49 -9.59 15.81 6.32
C ARG A 49 -8.74 16.28 7.50
N PHE A 50 -8.05 17.40 7.35
CA PHE A 50 -7.35 18.06 8.46
C PHE A 50 -8.33 18.48 9.57
N ALA A 51 -9.40 19.20 9.25
CA ALA A 51 -10.40 19.60 10.25
C ALA A 51 -11.01 18.40 11.00
N LEU A 52 -11.20 17.27 10.32
CA LEU A 52 -11.68 16.04 10.94
C LEU A 52 -10.65 15.41 11.88
N LEU A 53 -9.39 15.30 11.45
CA LEU A 53 -8.41 14.45 12.13
C LEU A 53 -7.50 15.21 13.10
N ARG A 54 -7.25 16.50 12.88
CA ARG A 54 -6.24 17.31 13.59
C ARG A 54 -6.33 17.15 15.10
N ASP A 55 -7.52 17.25 15.67
CA ASP A 55 -7.75 17.15 17.12
C ASP A 55 -8.15 15.75 17.60
N HIS A 56 -8.40 14.82 16.68
CA HIS A 56 -8.89 13.47 16.98
C HIS A 56 -7.78 12.41 16.95
N VAL A 57 -6.76 12.56 16.09
CA VAL A 57 -5.62 11.64 16.05
C VAL A 57 -4.55 12.15 17.03
N PRO A 58 -4.24 11.45 18.14
CA PRO A 58 -3.41 12.00 19.22
C PRO A 58 -2.03 12.47 18.79
N VAL A 59 -1.32 11.68 17.98
CA VAL A 59 0.02 12.07 17.50
C VAL A 59 -0.04 13.27 16.54
N LEU A 60 -1.08 13.35 15.71
CA LEU A 60 -1.27 14.47 14.79
C LEU A 60 -1.56 15.75 15.55
N LYS A 61 -2.42 15.68 16.58
CA LYS A 61 -2.71 16.82 17.45
C LYS A 61 -1.43 17.37 18.06
N LYS A 62 -0.61 16.48 18.64
CA LYS A 62 0.67 16.86 19.23
C LYS A 62 1.60 17.54 18.22
N LEU A 63 1.74 16.96 17.03
CA LEU A 63 2.59 17.52 15.97
C LEU A 63 2.05 18.87 15.48
N ALA A 64 0.74 18.99 15.28
CA ALA A 64 0.10 20.23 14.85
C ALA A 64 0.15 21.35 15.90
N ASP A 65 0.02 21.01 17.19
CA ASP A 65 0.19 21.96 18.30
C ASP A 65 1.63 22.47 18.36
N ALA A 66 2.62 21.57 18.25
CA ALA A 66 4.05 21.91 18.28
C ALA A 66 4.48 22.77 17.09
N GLU A 67 3.96 22.48 15.89
CA GLU A 67 4.22 23.24 14.66
C GLU A 67 3.33 24.51 14.51
N GLY A 68 2.40 24.75 15.44
CA GLY A 68 1.49 25.89 15.38
C GLY A 68 0.51 25.84 14.20
N VAL A 69 0.25 24.67 13.61
CA VAL A 69 -0.65 24.50 12.47
C VAL A 69 -2.09 24.36 12.96
N THR A 70 -2.89 25.40 12.76
CA THR A 70 -4.30 25.45 13.15
C THR A 70 -5.26 25.37 11.96
N GLN A 71 -4.78 25.67 10.75
CA GLN A 71 -5.53 25.60 9.51
C GLN A 71 -4.60 25.37 8.32
N LEU A 72 -5.16 24.90 7.21
CA LEU A 72 -4.45 24.74 5.94
C LEU A 72 -5.06 25.70 4.92
N GLU A 73 -4.23 26.55 4.31
CA GLU A 73 -4.64 27.46 3.23
C GLU A 73 -4.17 26.99 1.86
N ARG A 74 -3.01 26.33 1.81
CA ARG A 74 -2.36 25.79 0.62
C ARG A 74 -2.02 24.32 0.85
N LEU A 75 -1.77 23.59 -0.24
CA LEU A 75 -1.39 22.18 -0.15
C LEU A 75 -0.12 21.99 0.69
N ASP A 76 0.88 22.86 0.52
CA ASP A 76 2.19 22.73 1.17
C ASP A 76 2.14 22.96 2.69
N ASP A 77 1.06 23.56 3.22
CA ASP A 77 0.88 23.80 4.66
C ASP A 77 0.77 22.48 5.45
N VAL A 78 0.47 21.37 4.78
CA VAL A 78 0.40 20.04 5.41
C VAL A 78 1.78 19.41 5.61
N VAL A 79 2.82 19.89 4.91
CA VAL A 79 4.16 19.26 4.89
C VAL A 79 4.76 19.07 6.29
N PRO A 80 4.71 20.06 7.21
CA PRO A 80 5.17 19.90 8.59
C PRO A 80 4.47 18.78 9.37
N LEU A 81 3.30 18.34 8.91
CA LEU A 81 2.49 17.31 9.57
C LEU A 81 2.64 15.93 8.94
N LEU A 82 3.46 15.75 7.90
CA LEU A 82 3.65 14.45 7.24
C LEU A 82 4.53 13.55 8.10
N PHE A 83 4.12 12.32 8.36
CA PHE A 83 4.91 11.41 9.18
C PHE A 83 6.11 10.86 8.42
N GLU A 84 7.21 10.64 9.14
CA GLU A 84 8.38 9.96 8.59
C GLU A 84 8.10 8.48 8.34
N HIS A 85 8.87 7.89 7.42
CA HIS A 85 8.79 6.48 7.04
C HIS A 85 9.03 5.45 8.16
N THR A 86 9.36 5.90 9.36
CA THR A 86 9.61 5.09 10.55
C THR A 86 8.42 5.04 11.49
N VAL A 87 7.42 5.93 11.36
CA VAL A 87 6.36 6.12 12.36
C VAL A 87 5.60 4.82 12.65
N PHE A 88 5.22 4.07 11.61
CA PHE A 88 4.42 2.85 11.73
C PHE A 88 5.21 1.63 12.22
N LYS A 89 6.51 1.79 12.49
CA LYS A 89 7.39 0.76 13.03
C LYS A 89 8.20 1.26 14.23
N SER A 90 7.75 2.34 14.87
CA SER A 90 8.47 2.99 15.96
C SER A 90 8.28 2.35 17.32
N TYR A 91 7.29 1.46 17.45
CA TYR A 91 7.00 0.75 18.68
C TYR A 91 8.27 0.08 19.25
N PRO A 92 8.45 0.03 20.58
CA PRO A 92 9.59 -0.63 21.17
C PRO A 92 9.68 -2.11 20.73
N PRO A 93 10.82 -2.57 20.18
CA PRO A 93 10.97 -3.95 19.70
C PRO A 93 10.66 -5.01 20.77
N SER A 94 10.91 -4.68 22.04
CA SER A 94 10.63 -5.53 23.20
C SER A 94 9.16 -5.91 23.33
N LEU A 95 8.22 -5.14 22.77
CA LEU A 95 6.80 -5.49 22.78
C LEU A 95 6.51 -6.76 21.99
N LEU A 96 7.15 -6.95 20.84
CA LEU A 96 7.00 -8.17 20.06
C LEU A 96 7.74 -9.35 20.69
N GLU A 97 8.91 -9.11 21.27
CA GLU A 97 9.68 -10.14 21.98
C GLU A 97 8.92 -10.69 23.18
N ARG A 98 8.23 -9.81 23.92
CA ARG A 98 7.42 -10.16 25.10
C ARG A 98 5.96 -10.46 24.76
N LYS A 99 5.61 -10.52 23.47
CA LYS A 99 4.22 -10.75 23.00
C LYS A 99 3.20 -9.82 23.68
N SER A 100 3.61 -8.58 23.99
CA SER A 100 2.82 -7.59 24.72
C SER A 100 1.81 -6.88 23.82
N PHE A 101 0.92 -7.65 23.19
CA PHE A 101 -0.02 -7.16 22.18
C PHE A 101 -1.00 -6.11 22.71
N GLY A 102 -1.39 -6.17 23.98
CA GLY A 102 -2.20 -5.10 24.59
C GLY A 102 -1.49 -3.73 24.58
N GLN A 103 -0.16 -3.73 24.74
CA GLN A 103 0.64 -2.50 24.64
C GLN A 103 0.83 -2.05 23.19
N ILE A 104 0.89 -2.99 22.23
CA ILE A 104 0.85 -2.68 20.80
C ILE A 104 -0.49 -2.04 20.41
N ASN A 105 -1.60 -2.56 20.95
CA ASN A 105 -2.94 -1.99 20.76
C ASN A 105 -3.00 -0.54 21.28
N LYS A 106 -2.49 -0.28 22.49
CA LYS A 106 -2.39 1.09 23.03
C LYS A 106 -1.52 2.01 22.17
N TRP A 107 -0.38 1.51 21.69
CA TRP A 107 0.50 2.26 20.78
C TRP A 107 -0.21 2.60 19.45
N LEU A 108 -0.87 1.63 18.82
CA LEU A 108 -1.70 1.84 17.62
C LEU A 108 -2.82 2.85 17.86
N GLY A 109 -3.43 2.82 19.05
CA GLY A 109 -4.48 3.76 19.47
C GLY A 109 -4.05 5.23 19.36
N LYS A 110 -2.76 5.54 19.48
CA LYS A 110 -2.25 6.92 19.32
C LYS A 110 -2.15 7.39 17.86
N LEU A 111 -2.25 6.45 16.91
CA LEU A 111 -2.17 6.70 15.46
C LEU A 111 -3.54 6.83 14.80
N VAL A 112 -4.62 6.54 15.52
CA VAL A 112 -6.00 6.52 14.99
C VAL A 112 -6.92 7.46 15.77
N THR A 113 -8.15 7.65 15.31
CA THR A 113 -9.18 8.41 16.05
C THR A 113 -9.54 7.72 17.37
N PRO A 114 -10.09 8.45 18.37
CA PRO A 114 -10.34 7.92 19.70
C PRO A 114 -11.33 6.75 19.69
N GLU A 115 -12.36 6.81 18.85
CA GLU A 115 -13.37 5.75 18.74
C GLU A 115 -12.76 4.45 18.22
N MET A 116 -11.81 4.55 17.29
CA MET A 116 -11.07 3.38 16.80
C MET A 116 -10.06 2.89 17.83
N ALA A 117 -9.39 3.80 18.54
CA ALA A 117 -8.45 3.46 19.61
C ALA A 117 -9.13 2.68 20.74
N GLU A 118 -10.33 3.08 21.17
CA GLU A 118 -11.13 2.38 22.17
C GLU A 118 -11.47 0.95 21.74
N ARG A 119 -11.88 0.77 20.47
CA ARG A 119 -12.15 -0.56 19.91
C ARG A 119 -10.90 -1.43 19.86
N ILE A 120 -9.77 -0.86 19.44
CA ILE A 120 -8.48 -1.56 19.40
C ILE A 120 -8.05 -1.97 20.81
N ALA A 121 -8.19 -1.08 21.80
CA ALA A 121 -7.84 -1.36 23.19
C ALA A 121 -8.76 -2.41 23.83
N GLY A 122 -10.04 -2.45 23.43
CA GLY A 122 -11.03 -3.41 23.94
C GLY A 122 -10.91 -4.83 23.36
N ALA A 123 -10.10 -5.04 22.32
CA ALA A 123 -9.89 -6.37 21.76
C ALA A 123 -9.12 -7.28 22.74
N ASP A 124 -9.69 -8.44 23.07
CA ASP A 124 -8.99 -9.43 23.90
C ASP A 124 -7.87 -10.12 23.11
N VAL A 125 -6.65 -9.75 23.46
CA VAL A 125 -5.41 -10.27 22.88
C VAL A 125 -4.55 -11.02 23.91
N SER A 126 -5.09 -11.28 25.10
CA SER A 126 -4.36 -11.89 26.22
C SER A 126 -3.83 -13.31 25.91
N GLY A 127 -4.55 -14.05 25.06
CA GLY A 127 -4.18 -15.40 24.63
C GLY A 127 -3.22 -15.48 23.43
N CYS A 128 -2.87 -14.35 22.79
CA CYS A 128 -2.12 -14.36 21.54
C CYS A 128 -0.67 -14.83 21.74
N GLN A 129 -0.24 -15.85 21.00
CA GLN A 129 1.10 -16.44 21.12
C GLN A 129 2.07 -15.94 20.04
N GLY A 130 1.59 -15.17 19.07
CA GLY A 130 2.38 -14.52 18.02
C GLY A 130 1.53 -13.57 17.19
N LEU A 131 2.14 -13.02 16.14
CA LEU A 131 1.52 -12.05 15.25
C LEU A 131 0.27 -12.62 14.57
N ASP A 132 0.29 -13.90 14.18
CA ASP A 132 -0.84 -14.52 13.49
C ASP A 132 -2.10 -14.56 14.36
N ASP A 133 -1.93 -14.86 15.65
CA ASP A 133 -3.03 -14.90 16.63
C ASP A 133 -3.55 -13.48 16.90
N TRP A 134 -2.64 -12.53 17.03
CA TRP A 134 -2.98 -11.12 17.26
C TRP A 134 -3.79 -10.55 16.10
N PHE A 135 -3.32 -10.70 14.86
CA PHE A 135 -4.09 -10.21 13.71
C PHE A 135 -5.47 -10.89 13.60
N ALA A 136 -5.56 -12.19 13.85
CA ALA A 136 -6.84 -12.90 13.82
C ALA A 136 -7.81 -12.42 14.92
N ALA A 137 -7.30 -12.15 16.13
CA ALA A 137 -8.07 -11.57 17.22
C ALA A 137 -8.56 -10.16 16.88
N MET A 138 -7.68 -9.32 16.31
CA MET A 138 -8.03 -7.96 15.88
C MET A 138 -9.09 -7.93 14.78
N ASP A 139 -8.95 -8.76 13.73
CA ASP A 139 -9.95 -8.86 12.66
C ASP A 139 -11.33 -9.26 13.17
N LYS A 140 -11.37 -10.14 14.18
CA LYS A 140 -12.61 -10.60 14.80
C LYS A 140 -13.22 -9.53 15.70
N ALA A 141 -12.40 -8.86 16.51
CA ALA A 141 -12.86 -7.89 17.51
C ALA A 141 -13.22 -6.53 16.90
N VAL A 142 -12.53 -6.12 15.84
CA VAL A 142 -12.67 -4.81 15.19
C VAL A 142 -12.89 -4.99 13.68
N PRO A 143 -14.09 -5.43 13.25
CA PRO A 143 -14.34 -5.79 11.86
C PRO A 143 -14.24 -4.62 10.88
N GLU A 144 -14.29 -3.37 11.35
CA GLU A 144 -14.11 -2.15 10.56
C GLU A 144 -12.64 -1.81 10.28
N LEU A 145 -11.69 -2.54 10.90
CA LEU A 145 -10.26 -2.36 10.76
C LEU A 145 -9.64 -3.56 10.01
N ARG A 146 -8.64 -3.29 9.18
CA ARG A 146 -7.78 -4.33 8.60
C ARG A 146 -6.33 -3.94 8.74
N ILE A 147 -5.79 -4.22 9.92
CA ILE A 147 -4.36 -4.00 10.19
C ILE A 147 -3.54 -4.86 9.23
N SER A 148 -2.62 -4.22 8.53
CA SER A 148 -1.67 -4.90 7.65
C SER A 148 -0.23 -4.62 8.09
N HIS A 149 0.72 -5.40 7.56
CA HIS A 149 2.13 -5.15 7.81
C HIS A 149 2.99 -5.15 6.55
N THR A 150 4.17 -4.53 6.67
CA THR A 150 5.20 -4.56 5.62
C THR A 150 6.06 -5.83 5.74
N SER A 151 6.89 -6.12 4.72
CA SER A 151 7.78 -7.29 4.71
C SER A 151 8.96 -7.20 5.69
N GLY A 152 9.14 -6.05 6.34
CA GLY A 152 10.15 -5.84 7.38
C GLY A 152 11.60 -5.90 6.92
N THR A 153 11.91 -5.31 5.76
CA THR A 153 13.27 -5.32 5.18
C THR A 153 14.34 -4.68 6.08
N SER A 154 13.94 -3.81 7.02
CA SER A 154 14.84 -3.20 8.01
C SER A 154 14.96 -3.99 9.33
N GLY A 155 14.44 -5.23 9.39
CA GLY A 155 14.52 -6.09 10.58
C GLY A 155 13.35 -5.96 11.58
N THR A 156 12.40 -5.06 11.32
CA THR A 156 11.11 -4.94 12.03
C THR A 156 10.02 -4.62 11.01
N VAL A 157 8.75 -4.90 11.32
CA VAL A 157 7.60 -4.67 10.44
C VAL A 157 6.85 -3.39 10.80
N SER A 158 6.31 -2.70 9.80
CA SER A 158 5.35 -1.63 10.07
C SER A 158 3.97 -2.22 10.34
N PHE A 159 3.21 -1.66 11.28
CA PHE A 159 1.77 -1.95 11.45
C PHE A 159 0.96 -0.78 10.92
N LEU A 160 0.09 -1.07 9.95
CA LEU A 160 -0.68 -0.07 9.21
C LEU A 160 -2.16 -0.20 9.60
N PRO A 161 -2.74 0.77 10.33
CA PRO A 161 -4.09 0.68 10.86
C PRO A 161 -5.13 1.15 9.85
N ASN A 162 -5.20 0.48 8.69
CA ASN A 162 -6.11 0.90 7.62
C ASN A 162 -7.56 0.49 7.92
N SER A 163 -8.51 1.40 7.71
CA SER A 163 -9.92 1.06 7.79
C SER A 163 -10.35 0.16 6.62
N VAL A 164 -11.42 -0.60 6.81
CA VAL A 164 -12.08 -1.34 5.72
C VAL A 164 -12.51 -0.38 4.60
N ARG A 165 -12.96 0.82 4.95
CA ARG A 165 -13.41 1.83 3.99
C ARG A 165 -12.27 2.36 3.12
N GLU A 166 -11.08 2.56 3.66
CA GLU A 166 -9.88 2.91 2.89
C GLU A 166 -9.63 1.90 1.77
N TRP A 167 -9.65 0.61 2.11
CA TRP A 167 -9.46 -0.46 1.14
C TRP A 167 -10.58 -0.55 0.10
N GLU A 168 -11.84 -0.34 0.50
CA GLU A 168 -12.99 -0.33 -0.41
C GLU A 168 -12.88 0.82 -1.43
N LYS A 169 -12.49 2.03 -0.99
CA LYS A 169 -12.25 3.17 -1.89
C LYS A 169 -11.14 2.88 -2.89
N ALA A 170 -10.03 2.30 -2.44
CA ALA A 170 -8.92 1.92 -3.31
C ALA A 170 -9.32 0.82 -4.30
N ALA A 171 -10.10 -0.17 -3.87
CA ALA A 171 -10.61 -1.23 -4.73
C ALA A 171 -11.62 -0.69 -5.77
N ALA A 172 -12.47 0.27 -5.40
CA ALA A 172 -13.38 0.93 -6.33
C ALA A 172 -12.63 1.68 -7.44
N ILE A 173 -11.53 2.37 -7.13
CA ILE A 173 -10.69 2.98 -8.16
C ILE A 173 -10.00 1.92 -9.01
N ARG A 174 -9.45 0.85 -8.40
CA ARG A 174 -8.84 -0.25 -9.17
C ARG A 174 -9.85 -0.86 -10.15
N LYS A 175 -11.10 -1.03 -9.74
CA LYS A 175 -12.20 -1.58 -10.53
C LYS A 175 -12.43 -0.80 -11.83
N LEU A 176 -12.35 0.54 -11.80
CA LEU A 176 -12.42 1.38 -13.01
C LEU A 176 -11.42 0.89 -14.07
N PHE A 177 -10.16 0.70 -13.67
CA PHE A 177 -9.09 0.28 -14.58
C PHE A 177 -9.20 -1.19 -15.01
N VAL A 178 -9.51 -2.09 -14.08
CA VAL A 178 -9.51 -3.54 -14.35
C VAL A 178 -10.66 -3.92 -15.28
N TRP A 179 -11.85 -3.34 -15.07
CA TRP A 179 -13.01 -3.60 -15.92
C TRP A 179 -13.04 -2.72 -17.17
N GLY A 180 -12.26 -1.62 -17.18
CA GLY A 180 -12.37 -0.60 -18.20
C GLY A 180 -13.74 0.10 -18.13
N GLN A 181 -14.19 0.45 -16.92
CA GLN A 181 -15.56 0.93 -16.72
C GLN A 181 -15.81 2.21 -17.52
N GLU A 182 -16.93 2.24 -18.24
CA GLU A 182 -17.37 3.42 -19.01
C GLU A 182 -18.53 4.16 -18.33
N GLY A 183 -19.15 3.54 -17.34
CA GLY A 183 -20.25 4.09 -16.56
C GLY A 183 -20.74 3.10 -15.51
N ARG A 184 -21.66 3.56 -14.65
CA ARG A 184 -22.19 2.79 -13.52
C ARG A 184 -22.94 1.52 -13.93
N ASP A 185 -23.65 1.57 -15.05
CA ASP A 185 -24.53 0.49 -15.51
C ASP A 185 -23.81 -0.52 -16.44
N MET A 186 -22.47 -0.43 -16.54
CA MET A 186 -21.67 -1.41 -17.27
C MET A 186 -21.86 -2.80 -16.64
N PRO A 187 -22.18 -3.85 -17.43
CA PRO A 187 -22.27 -5.20 -16.91
C PRO A 187 -20.95 -5.68 -16.30
N ASP A 188 -21.04 -6.35 -15.16
CA ASP A 188 -19.90 -7.00 -14.51
C ASP A 188 -19.30 -8.06 -15.45
N PRO A 189 -17.97 -8.06 -15.69
CA PRO A 189 -17.34 -9.08 -16.52
C PRO A 189 -17.28 -10.43 -15.79
N ASP A 190 -17.34 -11.54 -16.55
CA ASP A 190 -16.95 -12.88 -16.07
C ASP A 190 -15.42 -12.92 -15.85
N MET A 191 -14.98 -12.38 -14.72
CA MET A 191 -13.58 -12.20 -14.36
C MET A 191 -13.13 -13.29 -13.40
N HIS A 192 -11.92 -13.80 -13.63
CA HIS A 192 -11.21 -14.64 -12.67
C HIS A 192 -9.99 -13.89 -12.14
N SER A 193 -9.51 -14.24 -10.95
CA SER A 193 -8.23 -13.73 -10.45
C SER A 193 -7.28 -14.88 -10.22
N ILE A 194 -6.11 -14.80 -10.83
CA ILE A 194 -5.00 -15.74 -10.62
C ILE A 194 -4.03 -15.04 -9.68
N TYR A 195 -3.70 -15.68 -8.55
CA TYR A 195 -2.79 -15.10 -7.58
C TYR A 195 -1.63 -16.05 -7.28
N PRO A 196 -0.39 -15.74 -7.71
CA PRO A 196 0.77 -16.64 -7.60
C PRO A 196 1.35 -16.74 -6.17
N TYR A 197 0.49 -16.68 -5.17
CA TYR A 197 0.90 -16.66 -3.76
C TYR A 197 -0.23 -17.16 -2.83
N PHE A 198 -0.09 -16.88 -1.54
CA PHE A 198 -1.00 -17.38 -0.50
C PHE A 198 -2.39 -16.74 -0.56
N ARG A 199 -3.43 -17.57 -0.37
CA ARG A 199 -4.83 -17.16 -0.31
C ARG A 199 -5.06 -16.05 0.72
N LYS A 200 -4.46 -16.18 1.91
CA LYS A 200 -4.60 -15.26 3.04
C LYS A 200 -3.24 -14.87 3.61
N GLY A 201 -3.21 -13.79 4.36
CA GLY A 201 -2.02 -13.29 5.06
C GLY A 201 -2.19 -11.84 5.43
N TYR A 202 -1.26 -11.33 6.23
CA TYR A 202 -1.36 -10.02 6.85
C TYR A 202 -0.43 -8.97 6.23
N LEU A 203 0.41 -9.37 5.26
CA LEU A 203 1.13 -8.44 4.39
C LEU A 203 0.14 -7.56 3.64
N SER A 204 0.42 -6.26 3.54
CA SER A 204 -0.47 -5.27 2.88
C SER A 204 -0.99 -5.71 1.50
N HIS A 205 -0.12 -6.20 0.61
CA HIS A 205 -0.56 -6.67 -0.71
C HIS A 205 -1.38 -7.98 -0.68
N VAL A 206 -1.20 -8.82 0.35
CA VAL A 206 -2.02 -10.03 0.54
C VAL A 206 -3.37 -9.67 1.14
N ARG A 207 -3.42 -8.71 2.07
CA ARG A 207 -4.66 -8.14 2.63
C ARG A 207 -5.54 -7.52 1.55
N ALA A 208 -4.93 -6.83 0.59
CA ALA A 208 -5.64 -6.24 -0.54
C ALA A 208 -6.53 -7.25 -1.31
N ASN A 209 -6.17 -8.54 -1.30
CA ASN A 209 -6.97 -9.56 -2.00
C ASN A 209 -8.39 -9.69 -1.44
N GLU A 210 -8.62 -9.50 -0.13
CA GLU A 210 -9.98 -9.53 0.44
C GLU A 210 -10.90 -8.55 -0.30
N PHE A 211 -10.37 -7.36 -0.58
CA PHE A 211 -11.10 -6.26 -1.19
C PHE A 211 -11.18 -6.36 -2.70
N MET A 212 -10.09 -6.78 -3.35
CA MET A 212 -10.07 -6.99 -4.80
C MET A 212 -10.99 -8.14 -5.20
N VAL A 213 -11.06 -9.22 -4.41
CA VAL A 213 -12.00 -10.33 -4.64
C VAL A 213 -13.44 -9.82 -4.63
N ARG A 214 -13.82 -9.06 -3.60
CA ARG A 214 -15.18 -8.50 -3.48
C ARG A 214 -15.50 -7.49 -4.58
N ALA A 215 -14.53 -6.67 -4.99
CA ALA A 215 -14.77 -5.58 -5.93
C ALA A 215 -14.76 -6.03 -7.40
N LEU A 216 -13.95 -7.04 -7.75
CA LEU A 216 -13.62 -7.38 -9.13
C LEU A 216 -14.24 -8.70 -9.62
N LEU A 217 -14.55 -9.63 -8.72
CA LEU A 217 -14.92 -10.99 -9.08
C LEU A 217 -16.41 -11.24 -8.88
N PRO A 218 -17.05 -12.06 -9.74
CA PRO A 218 -18.45 -12.46 -9.57
C PRO A 218 -18.72 -13.18 -8.26
N ALA A 219 -17.75 -13.96 -7.77
CA ALA A 219 -17.86 -14.73 -6.53
C ALA A 219 -16.47 -15.18 -6.01
N GLU A 220 -16.41 -15.67 -4.77
CA GLU A 220 -15.15 -16.07 -4.13
C GLU A 220 -14.46 -17.23 -4.86
N GLN A 221 -15.21 -18.17 -5.45
CA GLN A 221 -14.66 -19.28 -6.23
C GLN A 221 -13.95 -18.85 -7.53
N ASN A 222 -14.08 -17.58 -7.93
CA ASN A 222 -13.35 -17.03 -9.07
C ASN A 222 -11.93 -16.57 -8.68
N PHE A 223 -11.53 -16.71 -7.42
CA PHE A 223 -10.17 -16.44 -6.94
C PHE A 223 -9.33 -17.73 -6.85
N HIS A 224 -8.23 -17.77 -7.60
CA HIS A 224 -7.37 -18.94 -7.79
C HIS A 224 -5.98 -18.67 -7.21
N PRO A 225 -5.75 -18.91 -5.89
CA PRO A 225 -4.45 -18.74 -5.26
C PRO A 225 -3.54 -19.96 -5.51
N ALA A 226 -2.26 -19.73 -5.74
CA ALA A 226 -1.27 -20.82 -5.86
C ALA A 226 -1.13 -21.62 -4.57
N TYR A 227 -1.29 -20.99 -3.40
CA TYR A 227 -1.23 -21.66 -2.10
C TYR A 227 -2.54 -21.43 -1.34
N PRO A 228 -3.41 -22.44 -1.17
CA PRO A 228 -4.72 -22.33 -0.52
C PRO A 228 -4.62 -22.28 1.01
N ALA A 229 -3.71 -21.44 1.53
CA ALA A 229 -3.39 -21.34 2.93
C ALA A 229 -3.11 -19.89 3.36
N THR A 230 -2.90 -19.69 4.65
CA THR A 230 -2.50 -18.41 5.23
C THR A 230 -0.97 -18.32 5.29
N LEU A 231 -0.41 -17.23 4.79
CA LEU A 231 0.99 -16.88 5.00
C LEU A 231 1.19 -16.40 6.44
N SER A 232 2.07 -17.09 7.18
CA SER A 232 2.37 -16.76 8.57
C SER A 232 3.23 -15.50 8.69
N SER A 233 2.73 -14.51 9.42
CA SER A 233 3.44 -13.29 9.82
C SER A 233 4.57 -13.59 10.79
N ASP A 234 4.37 -14.57 11.67
CA ASP A 234 5.41 -15.03 12.59
C ASP A 234 6.62 -15.58 11.83
N MET A 235 6.40 -16.37 10.77
CA MET A 235 7.48 -16.90 9.92
C MET A 235 8.16 -15.82 9.09
N LEU A 236 7.40 -14.88 8.54
CA LEU A 236 7.98 -13.73 7.83
C LEU A 236 8.87 -12.88 8.75
N HIS A 237 8.39 -12.60 9.96
CA HIS A 237 9.12 -11.83 10.96
C HIS A 237 10.38 -12.56 11.41
N LEU A 238 10.29 -13.88 11.67
CA LEU A 238 11.46 -14.71 11.98
C LEU A 238 12.50 -14.65 10.84
N GLY A 239 12.07 -14.81 9.59
CA GLY A 239 12.96 -14.70 8.43
C GLY A 239 13.63 -13.33 8.32
N ALA A 240 12.92 -12.25 8.64
CA ALA A 240 13.48 -10.90 8.69
C ALA A 240 14.52 -10.75 9.81
N LYS A 241 14.24 -11.28 11.01
CA LYS A 241 15.21 -11.29 12.14
C LYS A 241 16.48 -12.07 11.79
N ILE A 242 16.35 -13.24 11.16
CA ILE A 242 17.50 -14.06 10.73
C ILE A 242 18.37 -13.28 9.73
N ARG A 243 17.77 -12.69 8.69
CA ARG A 243 18.52 -11.88 7.70
C ARG A 243 19.23 -10.70 8.35
N ALA A 244 18.55 -10.00 9.25
CA ALA A 244 19.13 -8.87 9.97
C ALA A 244 20.27 -9.29 10.92
N ALA A 245 20.12 -10.42 11.62
CA ALA A 245 21.18 -10.97 12.48
C ALA A 245 22.39 -11.43 11.67
N HIS A 246 22.17 -12.06 10.51
CA HIS A 246 23.24 -12.43 9.59
C HIS A 246 24.00 -11.20 9.08
N ALA A 247 23.29 -10.15 8.64
CA ALA A 247 23.90 -8.91 8.16
C ALA A 247 24.73 -8.19 9.25
N ARG A 248 24.37 -8.35 10.53
CA ARG A 248 25.10 -7.76 11.68
C ARG A 248 26.14 -8.70 12.30
N GLY A 249 26.27 -9.94 11.83
CA GLY A 249 27.17 -10.93 12.44
C GLY A 249 26.77 -11.37 13.85
N THR A 250 25.47 -11.33 14.19
CA THR A 250 24.95 -11.66 15.53
C THR A 250 24.00 -12.86 15.52
N LEU A 251 24.22 -13.82 14.61
CA LEU A 251 23.32 -14.97 14.45
C LEU A 251 23.39 -15.94 15.64
N ASP A 252 24.56 -16.06 16.27
CA ASP A 252 24.85 -16.83 17.49
C ASP A 252 24.03 -16.38 18.70
N ARG A 253 23.56 -15.12 18.70
CA ARG A 253 22.77 -14.52 19.78
C ARG A 253 21.26 -14.56 19.51
N LEU A 254 20.83 -15.11 18.37
CA LEU A 254 19.42 -15.15 18.01
C LEU A 254 18.71 -16.29 18.76
N GLU A 255 17.95 -15.94 19.78
CA GLU A 255 17.07 -16.89 20.48
C GLU A 255 15.74 -17.05 19.73
N ILE A 256 15.33 -18.30 19.54
CA ILE A 256 14.05 -18.68 18.92
C ILE A 256 13.23 -19.43 19.96
N SER A 257 12.03 -18.93 20.28
CA SER A 257 11.19 -19.56 21.31
C SER A 257 10.70 -20.95 20.88
N PRO A 258 10.42 -21.86 21.83
CA PRO A 258 9.87 -23.19 21.53
C PRO A 258 8.58 -23.16 20.71
N GLU A 259 7.69 -22.20 20.97
CA GLU A 259 6.43 -22.06 20.22
C GLU A 259 6.70 -21.65 18.76
N LEU A 260 7.68 -20.77 18.55
CA LEU A 260 8.07 -20.34 17.21
C LEU A 260 8.76 -21.47 16.43
N LEU A 261 9.53 -22.34 17.11
CA LEU A 261 10.05 -23.58 16.53
C LEU A 261 8.92 -24.55 16.15
N GLN A 262 7.85 -24.64 16.94
CA GLN A 262 6.68 -25.44 16.58
C GLN A 262 5.95 -24.86 15.35
N LYS A 263 5.74 -23.54 15.29
CA LYS A 263 5.20 -22.87 14.10
C LYS A 263 6.09 -23.09 12.88
N LYS A 264 7.42 -23.07 13.04
CA LYS A 264 8.37 -23.41 11.98
C LYS A 264 8.18 -24.85 11.47
N LYS A 265 8.02 -25.84 12.36
CA LYS A 265 7.76 -27.24 11.92
C LYS A 265 6.47 -27.35 11.08
N ALA A 266 5.41 -26.63 11.48
CA ALA A 266 4.17 -26.60 10.70
C ALA A 266 4.37 -25.91 9.33
N PHE A 267 5.13 -24.81 9.30
CA PHE A 267 5.50 -24.13 8.06
C PHE A 267 6.39 -24.99 7.15
N ASP A 268 7.36 -25.73 7.71
CA ASP A 268 8.21 -26.65 6.95
C ASP A 268 7.37 -27.76 6.29
N LYS A 269 6.35 -28.28 6.99
CA LYS A 269 5.38 -29.23 6.41
C LYS A 269 4.59 -28.60 5.26
N GLN A 270 4.06 -27.40 5.46
CA GLN A 270 3.36 -26.65 4.42
C GLN A 270 4.26 -26.40 3.20
N GLN A 271 5.54 -26.09 3.43
CA GLN A 271 6.52 -25.87 2.37
C GLN A 271 6.79 -27.14 1.55
N ALA A 272 6.76 -28.31 2.18
CA ALA A 272 6.87 -29.60 1.49
C ALA A 272 5.67 -29.88 0.56
N GLU A 273 4.49 -29.33 0.86
CA GLU A 273 3.26 -29.46 0.05
C GLU A 273 3.18 -28.41 -1.09
N MET A 274 3.94 -27.32 -1.00
CA MET A 274 3.93 -26.23 -2.00
C MET A 274 4.17 -26.67 -3.45
N PRO A 275 5.08 -27.61 -3.77
CA PRO A 275 5.26 -28.08 -5.15
C PRO A 275 4.00 -28.73 -5.74
N GLN A 276 3.26 -29.48 -4.94
CA GLN A 276 2.01 -30.11 -5.38
C GLN A 276 0.92 -29.05 -5.64
N HIS A 277 0.80 -28.06 -4.76
CA HIS A 277 -0.13 -26.95 -4.97
C HIS A 277 0.21 -26.14 -6.22
N LEU A 278 1.50 -25.88 -6.46
CA LEU A 278 1.95 -25.17 -7.64
C LEU A 278 1.66 -25.95 -8.93
N ALA A 279 1.81 -27.28 -8.93
CA ALA A 279 1.42 -28.12 -10.05
C ALA A 279 -0.10 -28.02 -10.34
N ALA A 280 -0.93 -28.21 -9.30
CA ALA A 280 -2.39 -28.09 -9.43
C ALA A 280 -2.84 -26.70 -9.90
N PHE A 281 -2.17 -25.65 -9.43
CA PHE A 281 -2.42 -24.27 -9.85
C PHE A 281 -2.17 -24.06 -11.35
N PHE A 282 -1.06 -24.58 -11.89
CA PHE A 282 -0.78 -24.48 -13.33
C PHE A 282 -1.72 -25.36 -14.16
N ASP A 283 -2.09 -26.54 -13.67
CA ASP A 283 -3.06 -27.41 -14.33
C ASP A 283 -4.43 -26.72 -14.42
N GLU A 284 -4.91 -26.11 -13.34
CA GLU A 284 -6.15 -25.32 -13.34
C GLU A 284 -6.06 -24.13 -14.30
N ALA A 285 -4.95 -23.38 -14.26
CA ALA A 285 -4.74 -22.25 -15.16
C ALA A 285 -4.76 -22.69 -16.64
N ALA A 286 -4.14 -23.82 -16.96
CA ALA A 286 -4.02 -24.32 -18.33
C ALA A 286 -5.29 -25.00 -18.88
N THR A 287 -6.12 -25.59 -18.00
CA THR A 287 -7.30 -26.38 -18.40
C THR A 287 -8.61 -25.62 -18.26
N ARG A 288 -8.78 -24.85 -17.18
CA ARG A 288 -10.06 -24.18 -16.85
C ARG A 288 -10.06 -22.70 -17.18
N LEU A 289 -8.90 -22.04 -17.02
CA LEU A 289 -8.78 -20.59 -17.16
C LEU A 289 -8.16 -20.18 -18.50
N ARG A 290 -7.82 -21.14 -19.35
CA ARG A 290 -7.25 -20.87 -20.66
C ARG A 290 -8.23 -20.04 -21.51
N GLY A 291 -7.74 -18.93 -22.04
CA GLY A 291 -8.52 -17.99 -22.85
C GLY A 291 -9.56 -17.17 -22.06
N LYS A 292 -9.66 -17.34 -20.73
CA LYS A 292 -10.51 -16.49 -19.88
C LYS A 292 -9.83 -15.16 -19.59
N ARG A 293 -10.62 -14.11 -19.37
CA ARG A 293 -10.12 -12.83 -18.86
C ARG A 293 -9.77 -12.99 -17.39
N VAL A 294 -8.56 -12.58 -17.03
CA VAL A 294 -8.09 -12.67 -15.64
C VAL A 294 -7.57 -11.34 -15.12
N TYR A 295 -7.64 -11.16 -13.81
CA TYR A 295 -6.91 -10.17 -13.05
C TYR A 295 -5.74 -10.86 -12.34
N ILE A 296 -4.55 -10.26 -12.38
CA ILE A 296 -3.40 -10.69 -11.58
C ILE A 296 -2.75 -9.45 -10.98
N GLY A 297 -2.83 -9.29 -9.66
CA GLY A 297 -2.14 -8.23 -8.93
C GLY A 297 -1.09 -8.81 -7.99
N ALA A 298 0.19 -8.66 -8.30
CA ALA A 298 1.28 -9.16 -7.44
C ALA A 298 2.57 -8.34 -7.63
N THR A 299 3.54 -8.51 -6.72
CA THR A 299 4.87 -7.91 -6.88
C THR A 299 5.61 -8.52 -8.09
N TRP A 300 6.55 -7.79 -8.67
CA TRP A 300 7.20 -8.20 -9.93
C TRP A 300 7.86 -9.59 -9.81
N ASN A 301 8.45 -9.89 -8.65
CA ASN A 301 9.14 -11.15 -8.39
C ASN A 301 8.17 -12.36 -8.33
N LEU A 302 6.95 -12.15 -7.83
CA LEU A 302 5.92 -13.20 -7.84
C LEU A 302 5.38 -13.45 -9.25
N LEU A 303 5.16 -12.39 -10.03
CA LEU A 303 4.76 -12.49 -11.42
C LEU A 303 5.83 -13.18 -12.27
N HIS A 304 7.08 -12.77 -12.11
CA HIS A 304 8.21 -13.33 -12.84
C HIS A 304 8.45 -14.79 -12.49
N GLY A 305 8.40 -15.14 -11.19
CA GLY A 305 8.50 -16.53 -10.74
C GLY A 305 7.39 -17.42 -11.29
N MET A 306 6.14 -16.93 -11.30
CA MET A 306 5.02 -17.63 -11.93
C MET A 306 5.23 -17.80 -13.43
N ALA A 307 5.62 -16.73 -14.13
CA ALA A 307 5.83 -16.77 -15.57
C ALA A 307 6.90 -17.78 -15.94
N ARG A 308 8.06 -17.75 -15.28
CA ARG A 308 9.13 -18.72 -15.48
C ARG A 308 8.67 -20.16 -15.26
N ALA A 309 8.02 -20.43 -14.13
CA ALA A 309 7.55 -21.78 -13.83
C ALA A 309 6.50 -22.28 -14.86
N GLY A 310 5.65 -21.39 -15.36
CA GLY A 310 4.71 -21.71 -16.44
C GLY A 310 5.40 -21.97 -17.78
N LEU A 311 6.37 -21.13 -18.15
CA LEU A 311 7.16 -21.26 -19.38
C LEU A 311 7.99 -22.55 -19.39
N GLU A 312 8.59 -22.92 -18.26
CA GLU A 312 9.29 -24.20 -18.07
C GLU A 312 8.38 -25.43 -18.28
N ARG A 313 7.05 -25.25 -18.14
CA ARG A 313 6.02 -26.27 -18.42
C ARG A 313 5.47 -26.20 -19.85
N GLY A 314 6.04 -25.36 -20.72
CA GLY A 314 5.56 -25.15 -22.09
C GLY A 314 4.24 -24.38 -22.17
N LEU A 315 3.83 -23.69 -21.11
CA LEU A 315 2.63 -22.86 -21.10
C LEU A 315 2.95 -21.46 -21.60
N GLU A 316 2.30 -21.05 -22.68
CA GLU A 316 2.38 -19.69 -23.21
C GLU A 316 0.99 -19.17 -23.55
N ARG A 317 0.85 -17.84 -23.48
CA ARG A 317 -0.35 -17.10 -23.85
C ARG A 317 -1.63 -17.70 -23.28
N ILE A 318 -1.61 -18.05 -21.99
CA ILE A 318 -2.67 -18.87 -21.41
C ILE A 318 -3.97 -18.09 -21.20
N PHE A 319 -3.94 -16.78 -21.00
CA PHE A 319 -5.16 -15.99 -20.72
C PHE A 319 -5.62 -15.17 -21.93
N HIS A 320 -6.82 -14.60 -21.82
CA HIS A 320 -7.32 -13.66 -22.81
C HIS A 320 -6.43 -12.41 -22.90
N PRO A 321 -6.19 -11.83 -24.10
CA PRO A 321 -5.38 -10.61 -24.25
C PRO A 321 -5.86 -9.41 -23.42
N ASP A 322 -7.18 -9.31 -23.18
CA ASP A 322 -7.80 -8.26 -22.34
C ASP A 322 -7.75 -8.53 -20.84
N SER A 323 -6.88 -9.45 -20.40
CA SER A 323 -6.61 -9.67 -18.99
C SER A 323 -5.84 -8.50 -18.39
N PHE A 324 -6.10 -8.17 -17.14
CA PHE A 324 -5.46 -7.06 -16.44
C PHE A 324 -4.40 -7.58 -15.48
N ILE A 325 -3.14 -7.52 -15.90
CA ILE A 325 -2.00 -7.92 -15.07
C ILE A 325 -1.30 -6.68 -14.59
N THR A 326 -1.18 -6.55 -13.27
CA THR A 326 -0.63 -5.36 -12.62
C THR A 326 0.43 -5.73 -11.60
N THR A 327 1.41 -4.84 -11.48
CA THR A 327 2.48 -5.01 -10.52
C THR A 327 2.88 -3.72 -9.85
N THR A 328 3.27 -3.86 -8.59
CA THR A 328 3.61 -2.77 -7.69
C THR A 328 4.70 -3.24 -6.73
N GLY A 329 5.77 -2.46 -6.60
CA GLY A 329 6.83 -2.72 -5.64
C GLY A 329 7.57 -4.05 -5.86
N GLY A 330 8.29 -4.50 -4.83
CA GLY A 330 9.10 -5.73 -4.85
C GLY A 330 10.56 -5.53 -5.24
N ALA A 331 10.99 -4.32 -5.59
CA ALA A 331 12.36 -4.03 -6.01
C ALA A 331 13.32 -3.63 -4.86
N LYS A 332 12.82 -3.49 -3.62
CA LYS A 332 13.65 -3.04 -2.48
C LYS A 332 14.82 -4.00 -2.28
N GLY A 333 16.05 -3.51 -2.50
CA GLY A 333 17.28 -4.30 -2.39
C GLY A 333 17.46 -5.41 -3.43
N VAL A 334 16.68 -5.42 -4.52
CA VAL A 334 16.76 -6.43 -5.58
C VAL A 334 16.68 -5.77 -6.95
N VAL A 335 17.68 -6.03 -7.80
CA VAL A 335 17.67 -5.62 -9.20
C VAL A 335 16.74 -6.53 -10.00
N GLN A 336 15.83 -5.93 -10.77
CA GLN A 336 14.95 -6.68 -11.65
C GLN A 336 15.77 -7.34 -12.78
N PRO A 337 15.64 -8.65 -13.04
CA PRO A 337 16.35 -9.34 -14.11
C PRO A 337 16.03 -8.77 -15.49
N GLU A 338 16.98 -8.75 -16.41
CA GLU A 338 16.68 -8.44 -17.81
C GLU A 338 15.65 -9.42 -18.39
N GLY A 339 14.73 -8.94 -19.25
CA GLY A 339 13.73 -9.80 -19.88
C GLY A 339 12.53 -10.20 -19.02
N TRP A 340 12.47 -9.80 -17.73
CA TRP A 340 11.41 -10.26 -16.83
C TRP A 340 10.00 -9.87 -17.27
N ARG A 341 9.85 -8.69 -17.90
CA ARG A 341 8.54 -8.21 -18.40
C ARG A 341 8.11 -9.07 -19.59
N GLU A 342 9.04 -9.33 -20.50
CA GLU A 342 8.85 -10.12 -21.72
C GLU A 342 8.42 -11.54 -21.38
N GLU A 343 9.02 -12.16 -20.36
CA GLU A 343 8.62 -13.49 -19.88
C GLU A 343 7.20 -13.49 -19.29
N VAL A 344 6.84 -12.47 -18.49
CA VAL A 344 5.46 -12.33 -17.96
C VAL A 344 4.46 -12.15 -19.10
N LEU A 345 4.75 -11.30 -20.09
CA LEU A 345 3.89 -11.10 -21.26
C LEU A 345 3.75 -12.38 -22.09
N ARG A 346 4.85 -13.12 -22.31
CA ARG A 346 4.86 -14.37 -23.06
C ARG A 346 4.02 -15.46 -22.39
N PHE A 347 4.21 -15.66 -21.09
CA PHE A 347 3.44 -16.64 -20.31
C PHE A 347 1.94 -16.32 -20.33
N THR A 348 1.60 -15.06 -20.02
CA THR A 348 0.21 -14.66 -19.77
C THR A 348 -0.58 -14.40 -21.05
N GLY A 349 0.08 -13.89 -22.10
CA GLY A 349 -0.54 -13.54 -23.39
C GLY A 349 -1.08 -12.12 -23.50
N VAL A 350 -0.96 -11.30 -22.44
CA VAL A 350 -1.39 -9.90 -22.47
C VAL A 350 -0.41 -9.04 -23.27
N SER A 351 -0.91 -7.93 -23.82
CA SER A 351 -0.09 -6.99 -24.62
C SER A 351 0.68 -5.98 -23.77
N ARG A 352 0.26 -5.76 -22.52
CA ARG A 352 0.88 -4.79 -21.60
C ARG A 352 0.83 -5.26 -20.16
N LEU A 353 1.85 -4.88 -19.41
CA LEU A 353 1.90 -5.01 -17.96
C LEU A 353 1.56 -3.66 -17.33
N ASN A 354 0.60 -3.64 -16.40
CA ASN A 354 0.14 -2.42 -15.75
C ASN A 354 0.98 -2.16 -14.49
N GLU A 355 2.12 -1.49 -14.66
CA GLU A 355 3.01 -1.13 -13.55
C GLU A 355 2.47 0.08 -12.79
N THR A 356 2.64 0.08 -11.47
CA THR A 356 2.28 1.24 -10.64
C THR A 356 3.37 1.57 -9.61
N TYR A 357 3.50 2.86 -9.30
CA TYR A 357 4.28 3.35 -8.18
C TYR A 357 3.36 3.56 -6.97
N ALA A 358 3.64 2.85 -5.88
CA ALA A 358 2.88 2.91 -4.63
C ALA A 358 3.75 2.44 -3.45
N MET A 359 3.18 2.52 -2.25
CA MET A 359 3.75 1.98 -1.02
C MET A 359 2.62 1.49 -0.10
N SER A 360 2.95 0.65 0.87
CA SER A 360 1.94 0.05 1.76
C SER A 360 1.24 1.09 2.63
N GLU A 361 1.94 2.19 2.94
CA GLU A 361 1.45 3.31 3.72
C GLU A 361 0.40 4.16 2.99
N LEU A 362 0.23 3.98 1.66
CA LEU A 362 -0.71 4.73 0.82
C LEU A 362 -1.69 3.76 0.12
N VAL A 363 -2.72 3.29 0.85
CA VAL A 363 -3.70 2.33 0.32
C VAL A 363 -4.40 2.87 -0.93
N SER A 364 -4.71 4.17 -0.96
CA SER A 364 -5.35 4.82 -2.12
C SER A 364 -4.36 5.33 -3.17
N GLY A 365 -3.05 5.15 -2.93
CA GLY A 365 -1.97 5.76 -3.70
C GLY A 365 -1.32 4.84 -4.71
N SER A 366 -2.08 4.37 -5.70
CA SER A 366 -1.53 3.62 -6.84
C SER A 366 -1.42 4.48 -8.08
N ASN A 367 -0.18 4.87 -8.41
CA ASN A 367 0.12 5.78 -9.52
C ASN A 367 0.48 4.96 -10.78
N PRO A 368 -0.41 4.84 -11.79
CA PRO A 368 -0.18 3.96 -12.94
C PRO A 368 0.88 4.52 -13.89
N ARG A 369 1.72 3.63 -14.43
CA ARG A 369 2.67 3.93 -15.51
C ARG A 369 1.92 4.06 -16.84
N CYS A 370 2.21 5.10 -17.61
CA CYS A 370 1.73 5.24 -18.98
C CYS A 370 2.69 4.59 -19.99
N GLU A 371 2.27 4.61 -21.25
CA GLU A 371 2.92 4.03 -22.41
C GLU A 371 4.26 4.72 -22.72
N HIS A 372 4.46 5.95 -22.23
CA HIS A 372 5.74 6.68 -22.28
C HIS A 372 6.61 6.46 -21.04
N GLY A 373 6.23 5.54 -20.16
CA GLY A 373 7.01 5.15 -19.00
C GLY A 373 6.88 6.06 -17.77
N ASN A 374 6.06 7.12 -17.82
CA ASN A 374 5.84 8.05 -16.71
C ASN A 374 4.76 7.52 -15.75
N PHE A 375 4.93 7.70 -14.44
CA PHE A 375 3.91 7.35 -13.44
C PHE A 375 3.00 8.54 -13.18
N HIS A 376 1.71 8.39 -13.49
CA HIS A 376 0.71 9.43 -13.29
C HIS A 376 0.19 9.41 -11.87
N PHE A 377 0.15 10.56 -11.20
CA PHE A 377 -0.45 10.65 -9.87
C PHE A 377 -1.95 10.39 -9.93
N THR A 378 -2.44 9.53 -9.04
CA THR A 378 -3.87 9.32 -8.83
C THR A 378 -4.47 10.48 -8.03
N HIS A 379 -5.73 10.83 -8.30
CA HIS A 379 -6.38 11.99 -7.66
C HIS A 379 -6.64 11.79 -6.16
N THR A 380 -6.63 10.54 -5.70
CA THR A 380 -6.77 10.15 -4.29
C THR A 380 -5.53 10.44 -3.44
N VAL A 381 -4.41 10.85 -4.04
CA VAL A 381 -3.20 11.24 -3.30
C VAL A 381 -2.67 12.60 -3.76
N ILE A 382 -2.16 13.37 -2.81
CA ILE A 382 -1.53 14.66 -3.09
C ILE A 382 -0.02 14.44 -3.03
N PRO A 383 0.71 14.58 -4.16
CA PRO A 383 2.16 14.41 -4.19
C PRO A 383 2.87 15.70 -3.75
N PHE A 384 4.03 15.56 -3.12
CA PHE A 384 4.96 16.64 -2.81
C PHE A 384 6.38 16.21 -3.18
N VAL A 385 7.22 17.17 -3.55
CA VAL A 385 8.66 16.97 -3.70
C VAL A 385 9.35 17.85 -2.67
N LEU A 386 10.09 17.23 -1.76
CA LEU A 386 10.77 17.90 -0.67
C LEU A 386 12.27 17.99 -0.96
N ASP A 387 12.88 19.06 -0.48
CA ASP A 387 14.32 19.18 -0.43
C ASP A 387 14.88 18.07 0.50
N PRO A 388 15.85 17.25 0.05
CA PRO A 388 16.30 16.09 0.82
C PRO A 388 17.09 16.44 2.08
N GLU A 389 17.61 17.67 2.20
CA GLU A 389 18.41 18.12 3.34
C GLU A 389 17.56 18.85 4.39
N THR A 390 16.59 19.63 3.93
CA THR A 390 15.79 20.51 4.79
C THR A 390 14.36 20.03 5.02
N SER A 391 13.88 19.05 4.24
CA SER A 391 12.49 18.59 4.16
C SER A 391 11.47 19.68 3.80
N LYS A 392 11.92 20.85 3.34
CA LYS A 392 11.02 21.92 2.89
C LYS A 392 10.40 21.56 1.53
N PRO A 393 9.14 21.94 1.27
CA PRO A 393 8.54 21.74 -0.04
C PRO A 393 9.31 22.51 -1.12
N LEU A 394 9.67 21.82 -2.20
CA LEU A 394 10.18 22.43 -3.41
C LEU A 394 9.02 22.95 -4.27
N PRO A 395 9.27 23.93 -5.17
CA PRO A 395 8.22 24.50 -6.02
C PRO A 395 7.45 23.45 -6.82
N ARG A 396 6.15 23.69 -7.03
CA ARG A 396 5.27 22.86 -7.86
C ARG A 396 5.20 23.37 -9.30
N GLU A 397 6.35 23.77 -9.84
CA GLU A 397 6.49 24.38 -11.17
C GLU A 397 7.66 23.74 -11.91
N GLY A 398 7.52 23.59 -13.22
CA GLY A 398 8.52 22.97 -14.09
C GLY A 398 8.82 21.52 -13.73
N ARG A 399 10.09 21.14 -13.88
CA ARG A 399 10.59 19.80 -13.55
C ARG A 399 11.44 19.86 -12.29
N VAL A 400 11.04 19.11 -11.27
CA VAL A 400 11.65 19.17 -9.94
C VAL A 400 12.02 17.78 -9.47
N THR A 401 13.27 17.63 -9.01
CA THR A 401 13.81 16.40 -8.43
C THR A 401 14.00 16.58 -6.94
N GLY A 402 13.59 15.59 -6.14
CA GLY A 402 13.76 15.61 -4.70
C GLY A 402 13.07 14.44 -4.03
N ARG A 403 12.91 14.50 -2.71
CA ARG A 403 12.29 13.45 -1.91
C ARG A 403 10.79 13.43 -2.09
N ALA A 404 10.24 12.27 -2.44
CA ALA A 404 8.80 12.11 -2.57
C ALA A 404 8.14 12.11 -1.20
N ALA A 405 7.05 12.85 -1.08
CA ALA A 405 6.13 12.78 0.05
C ALA A 405 4.69 12.83 -0.46
N PHE A 406 3.75 12.33 0.34
CA PHE A 406 2.37 12.13 -0.09
C PHE A 406 1.39 12.41 1.04
N TYR A 407 0.18 12.82 0.66
CA TYR A 407 -0.99 12.74 1.51
C TYR A 407 -2.05 11.82 0.89
N ASP A 408 -2.44 10.75 1.58
CA ASP A 408 -3.54 9.86 1.18
C ASP A 408 -4.90 10.42 1.64
N LEU A 409 -5.71 10.88 0.68
CA LEU A 409 -7.05 11.42 0.96
C LEU A 409 -8.08 10.34 1.33
N GLY A 410 -7.76 9.08 1.04
CA GLY A 410 -8.58 7.94 1.43
C GLY A 410 -8.44 7.60 2.91
N ALA A 411 -7.35 7.95 3.59
CA ALA A 411 -7.21 7.74 5.04
C ALA A 411 -8.34 8.47 5.79
N ASP A 412 -9.07 7.76 6.64
CA ASP A 412 -10.24 8.32 7.35
C ASP A 412 -10.21 8.12 8.86
N ILE A 413 -9.44 7.15 9.36
CA ILE A 413 -9.27 6.92 10.80
C ILE A 413 -7.86 7.25 11.30
N HIS A 414 -6.90 7.47 10.42
CA HIS A 414 -5.52 7.82 10.75
C HIS A 414 -5.05 8.98 9.86
N TRP A 415 -3.93 9.60 10.23
CA TRP A 415 -3.35 10.66 9.39
C TRP A 415 -2.71 10.05 8.14
N GLY A 416 -3.09 10.55 6.95
CA GLY A 416 -2.64 10.05 5.65
C GLY A 416 -1.33 10.65 5.14
N GLY A 417 -0.71 11.55 5.90
CA GLY A 417 0.51 12.25 5.51
C GLY A 417 1.77 11.43 5.75
N PHE A 418 2.62 11.28 4.73
CA PHE A 418 3.80 10.42 4.77
C PHE A 418 4.97 10.92 3.92
N ILE A 419 6.18 10.95 4.48
CA ILE A 419 7.44 11.25 3.79
C ILE A 419 8.16 9.94 3.48
N THR A 420 8.55 9.77 2.21
CA THR A 420 9.17 8.53 1.74
C THR A 420 10.69 8.56 1.76
N GLY A 421 11.29 7.38 1.58
CA GLY A 421 12.73 7.23 1.30
C GLY A 421 13.10 7.35 -0.18
N ASP A 422 12.14 7.70 -1.04
CA ASP A 422 12.30 7.66 -2.50
C ASP A 422 12.61 9.06 -3.07
N GLU A 423 13.54 9.12 -4.02
CA GLU A 423 13.81 10.26 -4.90
C GLU A 423 12.98 10.12 -6.18
N VAL A 424 12.30 11.19 -6.55
CA VAL A 424 11.48 11.27 -7.77
C VAL A 424 11.79 12.55 -8.53
N THR A 425 11.55 12.53 -9.84
CA THR A 425 11.49 13.74 -10.67
C THR A 425 10.07 13.95 -11.15
N VAL A 426 9.44 15.06 -10.79
CA VAL A 426 8.06 15.39 -11.17
C VAL A 426 8.06 16.47 -12.25
N GLU A 427 7.23 16.27 -13.27
CA GLU A 427 6.86 17.34 -14.22
C GLU A 427 5.52 17.94 -13.81
N TRP A 428 5.53 19.23 -13.44
CA TRP A 428 4.35 19.95 -12.96
C TRP A 428 3.56 20.66 -14.05
N ASP A 429 4.26 21.22 -15.04
CA ASP A 429 3.66 22.16 -16.00
C ASP A 429 3.25 21.48 -17.29
N LYS A 430 4.13 20.64 -17.85
CA LYS A 430 3.89 20.09 -19.19
C LYS A 430 2.88 18.94 -19.16
N PRO A 431 1.97 18.84 -20.14
CA PRO A 431 1.15 17.66 -20.32
C PRO A 431 2.04 16.47 -20.70
N CYS A 432 1.65 15.27 -20.27
CA CYS A 432 2.35 14.06 -20.69
C CYS A 432 2.04 13.77 -22.16
N ALA A 433 3.00 13.20 -22.89
CA ALA A 433 2.79 12.78 -24.29
C ALA A 433 1.66 11.74 -24.46
N CYS A 434 1.26 11.04 -23.39
CA CYS A 434 0.12 10.13 -23.41
C CYS A 434 -1.25 10.84 -23.46
N GLY A 435 -1.30 12.17 -23.35
CA GLY A 435 -2.53 12.97 -23.35
C GLY A 435 -3.24 13.08 -22.00
N ARG A 436 -2.88 12.26 -21.00
CA ARG A 436 -3.47 12.34 -19.65
C ARG A 436 -3.05 13.64 -18.97
N PRO A 437 -4.01 14.43 -18.42
CA PRO A 437 -3.72 15.70 -17.81
C PRO A 437 -3.10 15.62 -16.42
N SER A 438 -3.02 14.47 -15.72
CA SER A 438 -2.42 14.49 -14.38
C SER A 438 -0.92 14.86 -14.39
N ARG A 439 -0.39 15.30 -13.25
CA ARG A 439 1.06 15.42 -13.04
C ARG A 439 1.68 14.04 -12.93
N TYR A 440 2.96 13.94 -13.24
CA TYR A 440 3.60 12.64 -13.36
C TYR A 440 5.05 12.65 -12.91
N VAL A 441 5.49 11.50 -12.41
CA VAL A 441 6.90 11.19 -12.22
C VAL A 441 7.49 10.77 -13.56
N THR A 442 8.61 11.40 -13.92
CA THR A 442 9.43 11.08 -15.09
C THR A 442 10.72 10.40 -14.67
N GLY A 443 11.22 9.49 -15.50
CA GLY A 443 12.43 8.71 -15.19
C GLY A 443 12.20 7.59 -14.19
N GLY A 444 13.28 7.15 -13.54
CA GLY A 444 13.25 6.12 -12.50
C GLY A 444 12.90 6.68 -11.13
N VAL A 445 12.46 5.79 -10.23
CA VAL A 445 12.33 6.06 -8.80
C VAL A 445 13.46 5.31 -8.10
N GLN A 446 14.23 6.02 -7.26
CA GLN A 446 15.38 5.44 -6.56
C GLN A 446 15.32 5.77 -5.07
N ARG A 447 15.82 4.90 -4.19
CA ARG A 447 15.88 5.20 -2.76
C ARG A 447 17.12 6.00 -2.38
N TYR A 448 16.98 6.96 -1.48
CA TYR A 448 18.14 7.68 -0.92
C TYR A 448 19.12 6.76 -0.19
N SER A 449 18.62 5.77 0.55
CA SER A 449 19.48 4.77 1.20
C SER A 449 20.36 4.00 0.20
N GLU A 450 19.82 3.71 -0.99
CA GLU A 450 20.54 3.00 -2.06
C GLU A 450 21.52 3.94 -2.77
N LYS A 451 21.14 5.21 -2.96
CA LYS A 451 21.96 6.23 -3.62
C LYS A 451 23.16 6.68 -2.77
N ASN A 452 22.95 6.89 -1.47
CA ASN A 452 23.95 7.50 -0.58
C ASN A 452 24.74 6.47 0.24
N GLY A 453 24.24 5.24 0.39
CA GLY A 453 24.78 4.23 1.28
C GLY A 453 24.43 4.49 2.75
N GLY A 454 23.98 3.46 3.46
CA GLY A 454 23.60 3.53 4.88
C GLY A 454 22.10 3.74 5.14
N ASP A 455 21.75 4.00 6.40
CA ASP A 455 20.37 4.27 6.82
C ASP A 455 19.93 5.67 6.35
N ASP A 456 18.78 5.73 5.68
CA ASP A 456 18.17 7.00 5.24
C ASP A 456 17.61 7.76 6.45
N LYS A 457 18.38 8.73 6.96
CA LYS A 457 17.93 9.67 7.99
C LYS A 457 17.21 10.83 7.31
N ILE A 458 15.88 10.81 7.37
CA ILE A 458 15.07 11.97 6.97
C ILE A 458 15.35 13.05 8.02
N THR A 459 16.02 14.11 7.61
CA THR A 459 16.36 15.22 8.51
C THR A 459 15.31 16.30 8.29
N CYS A 460 14.29 16.33 9.14
CA CYS A 460 13.32 17.43 9.13
C CYS A 460 13.90 18.66 9.83
N ALA A 461 14.93 19.28 9.27
CA ALA A 461 15.74 20.31 9.95
C ALA A 461 14.91 21.49 10.52
N ALA A 462 13.73 21.78 9.97
CA ALA A 462 12.83 22.81 10.47
C ALA A 462 11.85 22.32 11.57
N THR A 463 11.54 21.02 11.62
CA THR A 463 10.50 20.44 12.49
C THR A 463 11.03 19.30 13.38
N GLU A 464 12.35 19.11 13.44
CA GLU A 464 13.01 17.96 14.08
C GLU A 464 12.62 17.80 15.56
N GLY A 465 12.50 18.93 16.28
CA GLY A 465 12.07 18.94 17.68
C GLY A 465 10.67 18.37 17.84
N SER A 466 9.69 18.88 17.09
CA SER A 466 8.29 18.47 17.14
C SER A 466 8.10 17.02 16.72
N HIS A 467 8.81 16.56 15.68
CA HIS A 467 8.79 15.15 15.28
C HIS A 467 9.34 14.26 16.38
N ARG A 468 10.48 14.63 16.98
CA ARG A 468 11.06 13.87 18.10
C ARG A 468 10.10 13.78 19.28
N GLU A 469 9.49 14.90 19.67
CA GLU A 469 8.50 14.92 20.76
C GLU A 469 7.24 14.08 20.45
N ALA A 470 6.81 14.06 19.19
CA ALA A 470 5.71 13.22 18.73
C ALA A 470 6.10 11.72 18.77
N MET A 471 7.32 11.37 18.36
CA MET A 471 7.86 10.02 18.46
C MET A 471 8.00 9.56 19.90
N ASP A 472 8.50 10.42 20.79
CA ASP A 472 8.59 10.15 22.23
C ASP A 472 7.20 9.93 22.81
N PHE A 473 6.23 10.78 22.46
CA PHE A 473 4.82 10.59 22.86
C PHE A 473 4.25 9.26 22.40
N LEU A 474 4.49 8.86 21.13
CA LEU A 474 4.06 7.55 20.61
C LEU A 474 4.63 6.43 21.46
N ASN A 475 5.92 6.51 21.79
CA ASN A 475 6.68 5.45 22.45
C ASN A 475 6.61 5.47 23.99
N THR A 476 6.00 6.48 24.61
CA THR A 476 5.67 6.47 26.04
C THR A 476 4.60 5.43 26.31
N ILE A 477 4.99 4.27 26.83
CA ILE A 477 4.08 3.19 27.17
C ILE A 477 3.71 3.32 28.64
N GLU A 478 2.43 3.56 28.93
CA GLU A 478 1.92 3.54 30.30
C GLU A 478 1.95 2.08 30.82
N GLN A 479 2.54 1.92 32.01
CA GLN A 479 2.74 0.61 32.66
C GLN A 479 1.42 -0.13 32.88
#